data_AF-A0A4R4P3A8-F1
#
_entry.id   AF-A0A4R4P3A8-F1
#
_cell.length_a   1.000
_cell.length_b   1.000
_cell.length_c   1.000
_cell.angle_alpha   90.00
_cell.angle_beta   90.00
_cell.angle_gamma   90.00
#
_symmetry.space_group_name_H-M   'P 1'
#
loop_
_entity.id
_entity.type
_entity.pdbx_description
1 polymer ?
#
loop_
_entity_poly.entity_id
_entity_poly.type
_entity_poly.pdbx_seq_one_letter_code
_entity_poly.pdbx_strand_id
1 'polypeptide(L)'
;MWSARRGGITMGWMDRLRGRGGSRGTVAPAGRPPVRMLSGDDDLEVVGESHYQDALWSISGARVGQSVRCTVDAVLVPEPQNTYDPNAIAVVIQGHLVGYLDRQTAGQYVAGLNELMRLHGAHIGLSGVIVGGGHYDDGPGRLGVWLEHRPSDFGVMRPPAGPRGRPVFGETTMRTGFSEAWLTDAEDDSYDLSWYDDLPDGDRRAIAMLQDLLANDPDPIDRHFQFAELESRLYRCRDLYDSALDEFDDVCKRHDAEMDTICQAFMAKWSKVPLLETYRQMAIRQQKKKDWQECLRWAERGIALYGAAPAREDAVEDLQKRRARALQKIVAPVPAKVKSAGAVPVYTEQTVAPAVGIALEILVCGQCEARFERLRVRGRKPKLCPTCRANEV
;
A
#
# COMPACT_ATOMS: atom_id res chain seq x y z
N MET A 1 22.81 -7.33 67.76
CA MET A 1 24.05 -7.51 66.97
C MET A 1 23.78 -6.87 65.61
N TRP A 2 24.02 -5.57 65.39
CA TRP A 2 25.30 -5.00 64.91
C TRP A 2 25.91 -5.88 63.81
N SER A 3 26.24 -5.45 62.59
CA SER A 3 26.61 -4.14 62.03
C SER A 3 26.58 -4.34 60.50
N ALA A 4 25.86 -3.55 59.69
CA ALA A 4 26.30 -2.30 59.06
C ALA A 4 27.64 -2.37 58.30
N ARG A 5 27.59 -2.06 56.99
CA ARG A 5 28.39 -1.08 56.21
C ARG A 5 28.21 -1.37 54.71
N ARG A 6 28.32 -0.44 53.76
CA ARG A 6 28.12 1.02 53.62
C ARG A 6 28.71 1.34 52.23
N GLY A 7 28.11 2.30 51.52
CA GLY A 7 28.72 2.98 50.37
C GLY A 7 27.73 3.10 49.22
N GLY A 8 27.22 4.26 48.80
CA GLY A 8 27.60 5.63 49.13
C GLY A 8 27.39 6.54 47.91
N ILE A 9 26.21 7.14 47.83
CA ILE A 9 25.89 8.52 47.43
C ILE A 9 26.46 9.06 46.10
N THR A 10 25.53 9.47 45.22
CA THR A 10 25.47 10.85 44.68
C THR A 10 24.00 11.23 44.44
N MET A 11 23.63 12.44 44.87
CA MET A 11 22.29 13.04 44.71
C MET A 11 22.21 13.94 43.47
N GLY A 12 20.99 14.12 42.96
CA GLY A 12 20.55 15.19 42.05
C GLY A 12 19.84 14.60 40.83
N TRP A 13 18.61 14.94 40.46
CA TRP A 13 17.81 16.14 40.68
C TRP A 13 16.32 15.70 40.67
N MET A 14 15.48 16.29 41.53
CA MET A 14 14.01 16.10 41.64
C MET A 14 13.53 14.97 42.58
N ASP A 15 13.50 15.23 43.89
CA ASP A 15 12.20 15.23 44.58
C ASP A 15 12.17 15.95 45.95
N ARG A 16 11.03 16.60 46.19
CA ARG A 16 10.49 17.21 47.42
C ARG A 16 10.99 18.58 47.89
N LEU A 17 10.11 19.57 47.68
CA LEU A 17 9.44 20.30 48.77
C LEU A 17 7.95 20.53 48.44
N ARG A 18 7.04 19.89 49.20
CA ARG A 18 5.71 20.41 49.56
C ARG A 18 5.93 21.20 50.86
N GLY A 19 5.28 22.31 51.20
CA GLY A 19 4.21 23.10 50.62
C GLY A 19 3.69 24.08 51.70
N ARG A 20 2.93 25.12 51.34
CA ARG A 20 1.85 25.69 52.17
C ARG A 20 1.10 26.81 51.45
N GLY A 21 -0.22 26.65 51.39
CA GLY A 21 -1.20 27.73 51.46
C GLY A 21 -1.66 28.37 50.14
N GLY A 22 -2.94 28.17 49.81
CA GLY A 22 -3.70 29.18 49.04
C GLY A 22 -4.42 28.68 47.79
N SER A 23 -5.75 28.54 47.92
CA SER A 23 -6.76 28.41 46.87
C SER A 23 -6.75 27.16 45.98
N ARG A 24 -7.85 26.39 46.10
CA ARG A 24 -8.29 25.40 45.11
C ARG A 24 -8.54 26.13 43.77
N GLY A 25 -7.52 26.25 42.94
CA GLY A 25 -7.68 26.34 41.50
C GLY A 25 -7.90 24.93 40.97
N THR A 26 -9.07 24.65 40.45
CA THR A 26 -9.35 23.49 39.61
C THR A 26 -8.35 23.49 38.45
N VAL A 27 -7.32 22.64 38.53
CA VAL A 27 -6.44 22.36 37.39
C VAL A 27 -7.31 21.62 36.38
N ALA A 28 -7.71 22.32 35.32
CA ALA A 28 -8.33 21.70 34.16
C ALA A 28 -7.40 20.60 33.64
N PRO A 29 -7.92 19.42 33.26
CA PRO A 29 -7.08 18.40 32.64
C PRO A 29 -6.43 19.02 31.40
N ALA A 30 -5.13 18.77 31.19
CA ALA A 30 -4.39 19.20 30.02
C ALA A 30 -5.16 18.75 28.77
N GLY A 31 -5.91 19.70 28.18
CA GLY A 31 -6.78 19.43 27.04
C GLY A 31 -5.92 19.07 25.83
N ARG A 32 -6.40 18.12 25.03
CA ARG A 32 -5.84 17.87 23.70
C ARG A 32 -5.81 19.22 22.97
N PRO A 33 -4.67 19.62 22.36
CA PRO A 33 -4.58 20.89 21.64
C PRO A 33 -5.76 21.01 20.65
N PRO A 34 -6.37 22.22 20.54
CA PRO A 34 -7.53 22.41 19.69
C PRO A 34 -7.20 22.03 18.24
N VAL A 35 -8.19 21.56 17.50
CA VAL A 35 -8.06 21.27 16.06
C VAL A 35 -8.74 22.39 15.29
N ARG A 36 -8.03 22.99 14.34
CA ARG A 36 -8.56 23.94 13.37
C ARG A 36 -8.84 23.21 12.06
N MET A 37 -10.11 23.08 11.73
CA MET A 37 -10.52 22.53 10.44
C MET A 37 -10.29 23.56 9.33
N LEU A 38 -9.63 23.12 8.27
CA LEU A 38 -9.57 23.81 6.98
C LEU A 38 -10.50 23.09 6.01
N SER A 39 -11.01 23.84 5.05
CA SER A 39 -11.89 23.33 4.00
C SER A 39 -11.18 23.44 2.66
N GLY A 40 -11.60 22.61 1.71
CA GLY A 40 -11.17 22.72 0.34
C GLY A 40 -11.97 21.86 -0.60
N ASP A 41 -11.57 21.90 -1.85
CA ASP A 41 -12.22 21.29 -2.99
C ASP A 41 -11.26 20.43 -3.82
N ASP A 42 -9.96 20.43 -3.46
CA ASP A 42 -8.98 19.52 -4.04
C ASP A 42 -8.86 18.24 -3.19
N ASP A 43 -8.80 17.10 -3.87
CA ASP A 43 -8.56 15.81 -3.25
C ASP A 43 -7.10 15.64 -2.83
N LEU A 44 -6.90 15.15 -1.60
CA LEU A 44 -5.61 14.81 -1.02
C LEU A 44 -5.64 13.33 -0.62
N GLU A 45 -4.86 12.53 -1.35
CA GLU A 45 -4.77 11.09 -1.13
C GLU A 45 -4.02 10.77 0.17
N VAL A 46 -4.56 9.85 0.96
CA VAL A 46 -3.85 9.21 2.07
C VAL A 46 -3.25 7.90 1.56
N VAL A 47 -2.01 7.60 1.92
CA VAL A 47 -1.32 6.36 1.55
C VAL A 47 -0.97 5.50 2.75
N GLY A 48 -0.76 4.21 2.50
CA GLY A 48 -0.35 3.23 3.51
C GLY A 48 -1.50 2.67 4.36
N GLU A 49 -2.75 2.97 4.01
CA GLU A 49 -3.97 2.62 4.74
C GLU A 49 -4.17 1.11 4.88
N SER A 50 -3.55 0.34 3.99
CA SER A 50 -3.52 -1.13 4.08
C SER A 50 -2.96 -1.66 5.40
N HIS A 51 -2.10 -0.89 6.07
CA HIS A 51 -1.53 -1.24 7.39
C HIS A 51 -2.47 -0.86 8.55
N TYR A 52 -3.54 -0.12 8.29
CA TYR A 52 -4.43 0.49 9.29
C TYR A 52 -5.91 0.13 9.07
N GLN A 53 -6.20 -0.97 8.39
CA GLN A 53 -7.57 -1.40 8.09
C GLN A 53 -8.41 -1.62 9.35
N ASP A 54 -7.83 -2.19 10.40
CA ASP A 54 -8.55 -2.39 11.68
C ASP A 54 -9.01 -1.06 12.29
N ALA A 55 -8.18 0.00 12.18
CA ALA A 55 -8.53 1.33 12.65
C ALA A 55 -9.64 1.94 11.79
N LEU A 56 -9.56 1.81 10.47
CA LEU A 56 -10.57 2.34 9.55
C LEU A 56 -11.94 1.69 9.73
N TRP A 57 -11.98 0.37 9.91
CA TRP A 57 -13.22 -0.33 10.23
C TRP A 57 -13.81 0.14 11.56
N SER A 58 -12.98 0.27 12.60
CA SER A 58 -13.39 0.79 13.90
C SER A 58 -13.99 2.20 13.80
N ILE A 59 -13.33 3.11 13.08
CA ILE A 59 -13.79 4.49 12.87
C ILE A 59 -15.10 4.54 12.11
N SER A 60 -15.24 3.73 11.05
CA SER A 60 -16.45 3.71 10.22
C SER A 60 -17.68 3.19 10.97
N GLY A 61 -17.48 2.42 12.04
CA GLY A 61 -18.54 1.69 12.75
C GLY A 61 -19.19 0.58 11.92
N ALA A 62 -18.74 0.36 10.68
CA ALA A 62 -19.23 -0.68 9.80
C ALA A 62 -18.58 -2.03 10.13
N ARG A 63 -19.31 -3.11 9.84
CA ARG A 63 -18.73 -4.45 9.95
C ARG A 63 -17.83 -4.69 8.76
N VAL A 64 -16.71 -5.36 9.02
CA VAL A 64 -15.79 -5.84 7.98
C VAL A 64 -16.57 -6.56 6.88
N GLY A 65 -16.44 -6.07 5.65
CA GLY A 65 -17.18 -6.57 4.49
C GLY A 65 -18.44 -5.79 4.12
N GLN A 66 -18.81 -4.73 4.84
CA GLN A 66 -19.86 -3.80 4.41
C GLN A 66 -19.28 -2.71 3.51
N SER A 67 -20.03 -2.25 2.52
CA SER A 67 -19.63 -1.05 1.77
C SER A 67 -19.72 0.15 2.70
N VAL A 68 -18.67 0.97 2.69
CA VAL A 68 -18.53 2.15 3.55
C VAL A 68 -18.34 3.37 2.66
N ARG A 69 -19.09 4.42 2.98
CA ARG A 69 -18.82 5.81 2.60
C ARG A 69 -19.18 6.67 3.79
N CYS A 70 -18.18 7.09 4.57
CA CYS A 70 -18.43 7.93 5.74
C CYS A 70 -17.51 9.15 5.74
N THR A 71 -18.10 10.32 5.99
CA THR A 71 -17.37 11.58 6.17
C THR A 71 -16.67 11.56 7.52
N VAL A 72 -15.44 12.07 7.55
CA VAL A 72 -14.55 12.07 8.71
C VAL A 72 -13.77 13.37 8.80
N ASP A 73 -13.34 13.71 10.01
CA ASP A 73 -12.37 14.77 10.26
C ASP A 73 -11.02 14.12 10.59
N ALA A 74 -10.02 14.39 9.73
CA ALA A 74 -8.67 13.91 9.90
C ALA A 74 -7.75 15.03 10.41
N VAL A 75 -6.81 14.69 11.27
CA VAL A 75 -5.80 15.61 11.79
C VAL A 75 -4.45 15.28 11.16
N LEU A 76 -3.79 16.29 10.64
CA LEU A 76 -2.43 16.17 10.09
C LEU A 76 -1.40 16.33 11.22
N VAL A 77 -0.48 15.37 11.32
CA VAL A 77 0.54 15.32 12.38
C VAL A 77 1.93 15.15 11.76
N PRO A 78 2.78 16.20 11.76
CA PRO A 78 4.17 16.08 11.34
C PRO A 78 4.95 15.12 12.24
N GLU A 79 5.79 14.25 11.64
CA GLU A 79 6.69 13.34 12.34
C GLU A 79 8.18 13.62 11.99
N PRO A 80 8.76 14.74 12.47
CA PRO A 80 10.15 15.11 12.12
C PRO A 80 11.22 14.13 12.60
N GLN A 81 10.87 13.21 13.51
CA GLN A 81 11.75 12.15 14.00
C GLN A 81 11.49 10.79 13.32
N ASN A 82 10.64 10.74 12.29
CA ASN A 82 10.38 9.51 11.56
C ASN A 82 11.67 9.04 10.85
N THR A 83 12.04 7.78 11.05
CA THR A 83 13.32 7.20 10.58
C THR A 83 13.39 7.06 9.06
N TYR A 84 12.24 7.01 8.37
CA TYR A 84 12.15 6.80 6.93
C TYR A 84 12.06 8.12 6.16
N ASP A 85 11.36 9.10 6.71
CA ASP A 85 11.16 10.41 6.10
C ASP A 85 10.95 11.49 7.17
N PRO A 86 11.89 12.43 7.38
CA PRO A 86 11.72 13.52 8.34
C PRO A 86 10.63 14.52 7.95
N ASN A 87 10.09 14.46 6.72
CA ASN A 87 8.97 15.28 6.30
C ASN A 87 7.63 14.56 6.45
N ALA A 88 7.60 13.33 6.96
CA ALA A 88 6.38 12.53 7.03
C ALA A 88 5.25 13.26 7.77
N ILE A 89 4.06 13.23 7.19
CA ILE A 89 2.84 13.77 7.80
C ILE A 89 1.87 12.59 7.98
N ALA A 90 1.66 12.22 9.24
CA ALA A 90 0.69 11.23 9.64
C ALA A 90 -0.74 11.79 9.54
N VAL A 91 -1.67 10.93 9.12
CA VAL A 91 -3.10 11.23 9.06
C VAL A 91 -3.79 10.49 10.19
N VAL A 92 -4.40 11.24 11.12
CA VAL A 92 -5.01 10.70 12.34
C VAL A 92 -6.50 11.01 12.38
N ILE A 93 -7.35 9.98 12.43
CA ILE A 93 -8.81 10.12 12.53
C ILE A 93 -9.27 9.55 13.86
N GLN A 94 -10.07 10.33 14.62
CA GLN A 94 -10.54 9.94 15.96
C GLN A 94 -9.43 9.43 16.91
N GLY A 95 -8.19 9.91 16.74
CA GLY A 95 -7.03 9.49 17.53
C GLY A 95 -6.32 8.22 17.05
N HIS A 96 -6.76 7.61 15.95
CA HIS A 96 -6.08 6.47 15.33
C HIS A 96 -5.28 6.93 14.11
N LEU A 97 -4.05 6.46 14.00
CA LEU A 97 -3.27 6.58 12.77
C LEU A 97 -3.93 5.72 11.69
N VAL A 98 -4.24 6.34 10.55
CA VAL A 98 -4.91 5.66 9.42
C VAL A 98 -4.07 5.61 8.14
N GLY A 99 -2.99 6.37 8.09
CA GLY A 99 -2.09 6.44 6.95
C GLY A 99 -1.21 7.69 7.04
N TYR A 100 -0.59 8.03 5.91
CA TYR A 100 0.31 9.17 5.76
C TYR A 100 -0.02 9.92 4.47
N LEU A 101 0.41 11.17 4.36
CA LEU A 101 0.57 11.77 3.04
C LEU A 101 1.76 11.10 2.34
N ASP A 102 1.70 11.01 1.01
CA ASP A 102 2.84 10.49 0.26
C ASP A 102 4.07 11.39 0.44
N ARG A 103 5.26 10.82 0.25
CA ARG A 103 6.54 11.48 0.55
C ARG A 103 6.71 12.83 -0.17
N GLN A 104 6.26 12.94 -1.41
CA GLN A 104 6.42 14.16 -2.20
C GLN A 104 5.50 15.26 -1.66
N THR A 105 4.21 14.95 -1.50
CA THR A 105 3.22 15.88 -0.94
C THR A 105 3.58 16.29 0.48
N ALA A 106 4.00 15.35 1.32
CA ALA A 106 4.46 15.64 2.68
C ALA A 106 5.61 16.65 2.70
N GLY A 107 6.59 16.50 1.80
CA GLY A 107 7.70 17.44 1.65
C GLY A 107 7.28 18.86 1.25
N GLN A 108 6.21 19.00 0.45
CA GLN A 108 5.65 20.29 0.06
C GLN A 108 4.82 20.92 1.20
N TYR A 109 4.10 20.11 1.98
CA TYR A 109 3.11 20.58 2.94
C TYR A 109 3.70 20.85 4.33
N VAL A 110 4.76 20.16 4.72
CA VAL A 110 5.26 20.14 6.10
C VAL A 110 5.63 21.53 6.62
N ALA A 111 6.19 22.40 5.77
CA ALA A 111 6.56 23.76 6.16
C ALA A 111 5.31 24.61 6.46
N GLY A 112 4.34 24.65 5.54
CA GLY A 112 3.10 25.40 5.72
C GLY A 112 2.23 24.84 6.84
N LEU A 113 2.15 23.52 6.97
CA LEU A 113 1.46 22.86 8.07
C LEU A 113 2.03 23.28 9.43
N ASN A 114 3.36 23.27 9.60
CA ASN A 114 4.00 23.70 10.84
C ASN A 114 3.71 25.19 11.14
N GLU A 115 3.75 26.04 10.12
CA GLU A 115 3.44 27.46 10.29
C GLU A 115 1.98 27.70 10.68
N LEU A 116 1.04 27.03 10.03
CA LEU A 116 -0.39 27.06 10.39
C LEU A 116 -0.60 26.61 11.84
N MET A 117 0.03 25.52 12.24
CA MET A 117 -0.05 25.01 13.62
C MET A 117 0.47 26.02 14.64
N ARG A 118 1.60 26.67 14.32
CA ARG A 118 2.21 27.71 15.14
C ARG A 118 1.33 28.97 15.24
N LEU A 119 0.79 29.44 14.12
CA LEU A 119 -0.06 30.63 14.04
C LEU A 119 -1.38 30.47 14.80
N HIS A 120 -2.00 29.30 14.69
CA HIS A 120 -3.28 29.03 15.33
C HIS A 120 -3.15 28.46 16.75
N GLY A 121 -1.96 28.01 17.17
CA GLY A 121 -1.78 27.30 18.42
C GLY A 121 -2.63 26.02 18.49
N ALA A 122 -2.87 25.40 17.34
CA ALA A 122 -3.85 24.33 17.12
C ALA A 122 -3.27 23.30 16.14
N HIS A 123 -3.71 22.05 16.19
CA HIS A 123 -3.48 21.13 15.08
C HIS A 123 -4.36 21.52 13.89
N ILE A 124 -3.91 21.17 12.69
CA ILE A 124 -4.70 21.37 11.48
C ILE A 124 -5.43 20.08 11.14
N GLY A 125 -6.73 20.22 10.89
CA GLY A 125 -7.57 19.13 10.42
C GLY A 125 -8.19 19.43 9.06
N LEU A 126 -8.52 18.37 8.35
CA LEU A 126 -9.17 18.39 7.04
C LEU A 126 -10.39 17.46 7.08
N SER A 127 -11.46 17.87 6.43
CA SER A 127 -12.57 16.96 6.16
C SER A 127 -12.14 15.92 5.13
N GLY A 128 -12.77 14.76 5.15
CA GLY A 128 -12.47 13.70 4.22
C GLY A 128 -13.52 12.62 4.23
N VAL A 129 -13.26 11.56 3.49
CA VAL A 129 -14.15 10.41 3.37
C VAL A 129 -13.37 9.11 3.48
N ILE A 130 -13.87 8.19 4.33
CA ILE A 130 -13.47 6.79 4.28
C ILE A 130 -14.40 6.10 3.30
N VAL A 131 -13.83 5.44 2.30
CA VAL A 131 -14.58 4.75 1.25
C VAL A 131 -14.05 3.35 1.01
N GLY A 132 -14.91 2.47 0.52
CA GLY A 132 -14.54 1.12 0.09
C GLY A 132 -15.26 0.04 0.89
N GLY A 133 -14.54 -1.02 1.25
CA GLY A 133 -15.15 -2.18 1.90
C GLY A 133 -15.98 -3.00 0.91
N GLY A 134 -17.09 -3.54 1.38
CA GLY A 134 -17.88 -4.54 0.64
C GLY A 134 -17.35 -5.95 0.84
N HIS A 135 -18.17 -6.95 0.49
CA HIS A 135 -17.79 -8.35 0.59
C HIS A 135 -17.48 -8.86 -0.82
N TYR A 136 -16.28 -9.39 -1.00
CA TYR A 136 -15.82 -10.01 -2.23
C TYR A 136 -15.45 -11.46 -1.94
N ASP A 137 -15.27 -12.27 -2.96
CA ASP A 137 -15.00 -13.71 -2.79
C ASP A 137 -13.62 -14.00 -2.19
N ASP A 138 -12.67 -13.07 -2.27
CA ASP A 138 -11.35 -13.12 -1.62
C ASP A 138 -11.35 -12.52 -0.20
N GLY A 139 -12.53 -12.13 0.28
CA GLY A 139 -12.77 -11.61 1.61
C GLY A 139 -13.27 -10.16 1.61
N PRO A 140 -13.22 -9.52 2.77
CA PRO A 140 -13.71 -8.16 2.91
C PRO A 140 -12.83 -7.17 2.15
N GLY A 141 -13.48 -6.27 1.42
CA GLY A 141 -12.86 -5.13 0.78
C GLY A 141 -12.05 -4.28 1.74
N ARG A 142 -11.07 -3.57 1.21
CA ARG A 142 -10.30 -2.60 2.01
C ARG A 142 -10.95 -1.23 1.96
N LEU A 143 -10.68 -0.46 3.00
CA LEU A 143 -11.06 0.94 3.11
C LEU A 143 -9.87 1.82 2.72
N GLY A 144 -10.14 2.88 1.96
CA GLY A 144 -9.21 3.97 1.65
C GLY A 144 -9.70 5.29 2.24
N VAL A 145 -8.82 6.30 2.25
CA VAL A 145 -9.13 7.63 2.80
C VAL A 145 -8.72 8.72 1.82
N TRP A 146 -9.63 9.67 1.60
CA TRP A 146 -9.40 10.88 0.81
C TRP A 146 -9.73 12.10 1.67
N LEU A 147 -8.88 13.12 1.64
CA LEU A 147 -9.10 14.38 2.36
C LEU A 147 -9.38 15.51 1.37
N GLU A 148 -10.11 16.51 1.81
CA GLU A 148 -10.40 17.72 1.05
C GLU A 148 -9.51 18.86 1.55
N HIS A 149 -8.85 19.58 0.65
CA HIS A 149 -7.92 20.63 1.03
C HIS A 149 -7.80 21.75 0.00
N ARG A 150 -7.19 22.87 0.40
CA ARG A 150 -6.71 23.90 -0.52
C ARG A 150 -5.19 23.97 -0.41
N PRO A 151 -4.42 23.65 -1.47
CA PRO A 151 -2.96 23.68 -1.44
C PRO A 151 -2.39 25.03 -0.96
N SER A 152 -3.04 26.13 -1.33
CA SER A 152 -2.62 27.49 -0.96
C SER A 152 -2.59 27.74 0.54
N ASP A 153 -3.43 27.06 1.32
CA ASP A 153 -3.45 27.21 2.79
C ASP A 153 -2.12 26.72 3.40
N PHE A 154 -1.49 25.73 2.77
CA PHE A 154 -0.20 25.16 3.18
C PHE A 154 1.00 25.85 2.52
N GLY A 155 0.80 27.02 1.89
CA GLY A 155 1.86 27.74 1.18
C GLY A 155 2.29 27.05 -0.12
N VAL A 156 1.53 26.06 -0.59
CA VAL A 156 1.72 25.44 -1.90
C VAL A 156 1.05 26.34 -2.93
N MET A 157 1.86 27.18 -3.59
CA MET A 157 1.33 28.03 -4.65
C MET A 157 0.94 27.17 -5.84
N ARG A 158 -0.36 27.18 -6.17
CA ARG A 158 -0.76 26.95 -7.56
C ARG A 158 -0.10 28.04 -8.41
N PRO A 159 0.48 27.72 -9.58
CA PRO A 159 0.79 28.77 -10.53
C PRO A 159 -0.49 29.59 -10.78
N PRO A 160 -0.42 30.93 -10.85
CA PRO A 160 -1.61 31.75 -11.04
C PRO A 160 -2.33 31.30 -12.31
N ALA A 161 -3.66 31.21 -12.26
CA ALA A 161 -4.47 31.07 -13.47
C ALA A 161 -4.21 32.31 -14.34
N GLY A 162 -3.30 32.18 -15.30
CA GLY A 162 -2.93 33.24 -16.22
C GLY A 162 -4.10 33.59 -17.16
N PRO A 163 -4.13 34.82 -17.69
CA PRO A 163 -5.18 35.24 -18.61
C PRO A 163 -5.10 34.40 -19.88
N ARG A 164 -6.16 33.63 -20.17
CA ARG A 164 -6.41 32.85 -21.41
C ARG A 164 -5.16 32.61 -22.25
N GLY A 165 -4.34 31.66 -21.82
CA GLY A 165 -3.12 31.28 -22.51
C GLY A 165 -2.48 30.11 -21.78
N ARG A 166 -2.66 28.91 -22.36
CA ARG A 166 -1.97 27.63 -22.13
C ARG A 166 -1.32 27.42 -20.74
N PRO A 167 -1.78 26.44 -19.94
CA PRO A 167 -1.06 26.02 -18.75
C PRO A 167 0.32 25.51 -19.18
N VAL A 168 1.37 26.07 -18.58
CA VAL A 168 2.69 25.42 -18.59
C VAL A 168 2.56 24.21 -17.68
N PHE A 169 2.52 23.02 -18.27
CA PHE A 169 2.46 21.74 -17.57
C PHE A 169 3.67 21.61 -16.63
N GLY A 170 3.44 21.90 -15.36
CA GLY A 170 4.38 21.78 -14.27
C GLY A 170 3.62 21.45 -13.00
N GLU A 171 3.59 20.15 -12.68
CA GLU A 171 3.29 19.57 -11.36
C GLU A 171 1.81 19.56 -10.91
N THR A 172 0.93 18.96 -11.72
CA THR A 172 0.02 17.94 -11.16
C THR A 172 0.77 16.60 -11.20
N THR A 173 0.85 15.88 -10.07
CA THR A 173 1.53 14.58 -10.02
C THR A 173 0.60 13.52 -10.63
N MET A 174 0.56 13.51 -11.96
CA MET A 174 -0.19 12.55 -12.77
C MET A 174 0.07 11.12 -12.29
N ARG A 175 -0.98 10.48 -11.77
CA ARG A 175 -0.92 9.11 -11.25
C ARG A 175 -1.26 8.12 -12.36
N THR A 176 -2.53 7.82 -12.58
CA THR A 176 -2.98 6.96 -13.69
C THR A 176 -3.23 7.73 -14.98
N GLY A 177 -3.17 9.07 -14.93
CA GLY A 177 -3.58 9.93 -16.05
C GLY A 177 -5.09 10.11 -16.17
N PHE A 178 -5.90 9.36 -15.41
CA PHE A 178 -7.36 9.38 -15.53
C PHE A 178 -7.97 10.71 -15.08
N SER A 179 -7.49 11.26 -13.97
CA SER A 179 -7.92 12.59 -13.48
C SER A 179 -7.50 13.71 -14.43
N GLU A 180 -6.27 13.65 -14.95
CA GLU A 180 -5.81 14.61 -15.97
C GLU A 180 -6.58 14.46 -17.26
N ALA A 181 -6.97 13.23 -17.61
CA ALA A 181 -7.76 12.96 -18.78
C ALA A 181 -9.15 13.59 -18.66
N TRP A 182 -9.85 13.34 -17.55
CA TRP A 182 -11.13 13.94 -17.24
C TRP A 182 -11.10 15.47 -17.23
N LEU A 183 -10.05 16.06 -16.65
CA LEU A 183 -9.88 17.51 -16.62
C LEU A 183 -9.65 18.10 -18.01
N THR A 184 -8.81 17.45 -18.83
CA THR A 184 -8.50 17.98 -20.16
C THR A 184 -9.60 17.69 -21.19
N ASP A 185 -10.38 16.62 -21.02
CA ASP A 185 -11.63 16.38 -21.78
C ASP A 185 -12.62 17.54 -21.61
N ALA A 186 -12.94 17.89 -20.37
CA ALA A 186 -13.84 19.01 -20.09
C ALA A 186 -13.36 20.38 -20.65
N GLU A 187 -12.05 20.51 -20.92
CA GLU A 187 -11.44 21.73 -21.45
C GLU A 187 -11.37 21.77 -22.98
N ASP A 188 -11.13 20.64 -23.64
CA ASP A 188 -10.86 20.62 -25.09
C ASP A 188 -11.59 19.53 -25.91
N ASP A 189 -12.45 18.71 -25.28
CA ASP A 189 -13.32 17.72 -25.94
C ASP A 189 -12.54 16.76 -26.86
N SER A 190 -11.28 16.47 -26.47
CA SER A 190 -10.36 15.73 -27.34
C SER A 190 -10.57 14.21 -27.34
N TYR A 191 -11.31 13.68 -26.36
CA TYR A 191 -11.63 12.27 -26.17
C TYR A 191 -12.79 12.16 -25.17
N ASP A 192 -13.66 11.16 -25.30
CA ASP A 192 -14.93 11.06 -24.57
C ASP A 192 -14.83 10.06 -23.41
N LEU A 193 -14.79 10.56 -22.17
CA LEU A 193 -14.77 9.73 -20.96
C LEU A 193 -16.16 9.50 -20.34
N SER A 194 -17.24 9.98 -20.98
CA SER A 194 -18.61 9.88 -20.45
C SER A 194 -19.09 8.42 -20.32
N TRP A 195 -18.52 7.50 -21.12
CA TRP A 195 -18.77 6.07 -20.99
C TRP A 195 -18.49 5.53 -19.58
N TYR A 196 -17.61 6.18 -18.81
CA TYR A 196 -17.27 5.78 -17.45
C TYR A 196 -18.46 5.93 -16.50
N ASP A 197 -19.22 7.03 -16.63
CA ASP A 197 -20.42 7.29 -15.83
C ASP A 197 -21.58 6.35 -16.20
N ASP A 198 -21.60 5.89 -17.45
CA ASP A 198 -22.62 4.98 -17.98
C ASP A 198 -22.33 3.50 -17.68
N LEU A 199 -21.17 3.17 -17.07
CA LEU A 199 -20.81 1.79 -16.76
C LEU A 199 -21.80 1.16 -15.76
N PRO A 200 -22.33 -0.04 -16.06
CA PRO A 200 -23.13 -0.78 -15.10
C PRO A 200 -22.36 -1.15 -13.82
N ASP A 201 -23.02 -1.07 -12.66
CA ASP A 201 -22.44 -1.51 -11.38
C ASP A 201 -21.93 -2.96 -11.42
N GLY A 202 -22.64 -3.84 -12.13
CA GLY A 202 -22.34 -5.26 -12.22
C GLY A 202 -21.20 -5.57 -13.19
N ASP A 203 -20.11 -6.15 -12.67
CA ASP A 203 -18.87 -6.37 -13.43
C ASP A 203 -19.07 -7.11 -14.75
N ARG A 204 -19.93 -8.13 -14.82
CA ARG A 204 -20.16 -8.88 -16.08
C ARG A 204 -20.77 -8.02 -17.19
N ARG A 205 -21.68 -7.10 -16.83
CA ARG A 205 -22.30 -6.19 -17.79
C ARG A 205 -21.33 -5.08 -18.18
N ALA A 206 -20.58 -4.54 -17.21
CA ALA A 206 -19.51 -3.58 -17.47
C ALA A 206 -18.42 -4.15 -18.39
N ILE A 207 -17.97 -5.38 -18.16
CA ILE A 207 -16.99 -6.08 -19.01
C ILE A 207 -17.50 -6.18 -20.45
N ALA A 208 -18.77 -6.59 -20.65
CA ALA A 208 -19.35 -6.70 -21.98
C ALA A 208 -19.44 -5.34 -22.69
N MET A 209 -19.83 -4.28 -21.96
CA MET A 209 -19.88 -2.91 -22.50
C MET A 209 -18.48 -2.39 -22.86
N LEU A 210 -17.48 -2.59 -21.99
CA LEU A 210 -16.09 -2.18 -22.26
C LEU A 210 -15.49 -2.92 -23.46
N GLN A 211 -15.82 -4.20 -23.64
CA GLN A 211 -15.41 -4.96 -24.83
C GLN A 211 -16.03 -4.40 -26.11
N ASP A 212 -17.28 -3.94 -26.07
CA ASP A 212 -17.97 -3.31 -27.21
C ASP A 212 -17.41 -1.92 -27.52
N LEU A 213 -17.15 -1.10 -26.51
CA LEU A 213 -16.47 0.19 -26.66
C LEU A 213 -15.10 0.02 -27.33
N LEU A 214 -14.27 -0.88 -26.80
CA LEU A 214 -12.94 -1.18 -27.35
C LEU A 214 -12.98 -1.78 -28.78
N ALA A 215 -14.12 -2.26 -29.26
CA ALA A 215 -14.25 -2.73 -30.64
C ALA A 215 -14.43 -1.58 -31.64
N ASN A 216 -14.96 -0.44 -31.18
CA ASN A 216 -15.44 0.63 -32.05
C ASN A 216 -14.73 1.98 -31.82
N ASP A 217 -14.16 2.19 -30.63
CA ASP A 217 -13.50 3.43 -30.26
C ASP A 217 -12.16 3.60 -31.00
N PRO A 218 -11.94 4.68 -31.77
CA PRO A 218 -10.67 4.91 -32.45
C PRO A 218 -9.64 5.69 -31.61
N ASP A 219 -10.02 6.31 -30.49
CA ASP A 219 -9.15 7.23 -29.76
C ASP A 219 -8.16 6.48 -28.84
N PRO A 220 -6.84 6.66 -29.01
CA PRO A 220 -5.86 5.93 -28.19
C PRO A 220 -5.93 6.24 -26.69
N ILE A 221 -6.31 7.45 -26.29
CA ILE A 221 -6.38 7.85 -24.88
C ILE A 221 -7.63 7.24 -24.23
N ASP A 222 -8.79 7.32 -24.87
CA ASP A 222 -10.01 6.67 -24.37
C ASP A 222 -9.83 5.16 -24.24
N ARG A 223 -9.30 4.55 -25.30
CA ARG A 223 -9.02 3.11 -25.31
C ARG A 223 -8.11 2.68 -24.18
N HIS A 224 -7.09 3.47 -23.84
CA HIS A 224 -6.23 3.16 -22.70
C HIS A 224 -7.03 3.04 -21.40
N PHE A 225 -7.92 4.00 -21.14
CA PHE A 225 -8.72 4.00 -19.92
C PHE A 225 -9.80 2.92 -19.93
N GLN A 226 -10.38 2.62 -21.09
CA GLN A 226 -11.28 1.48 -21.27
C GLN A 226 -10.55 0.15 -21.02
N PHE A 227 -9.34 -0.02 -21.53
CA PHE A 227 -8.50 -1.19 -21.24
C PHE A 227 -8.16 -1.28 -19.76
N ALA A 228 -7.72 -0.18 -19.14
CA ALA A 228 -7.35 -0.16 -17.72
C ALA A 228 -8.54 -0.54 -16.82
N GLU A 229 -9.74 -0.04 -17.11
CA GLU A 229 -10.96 -0.41 -16.38
C GLU A 229 -11.37 -1.86 -16.67
N LEU A 230 -11.30 -2.32 -17.92
CA LEU A 230 -11.59 -3.71 -18.28
C LEU A 230 -10.65 -4.70 -17.57
N GLU A 231 -9.35 -4.40 -17.53
CA GLU A 231 -8.36 -5.16 -16.78
C GLU A 231 -8.69 -5.21 -15.29
N SER A 232 -9.04 -4.06 -14.69
CA SER A 232 -9.46 -3.96 -13.29
C SER A 232 -10.68 -4.84 -12.99
N ARG A 233 -11.70 -4.80 -13.84
CA ARG A 233 -12.95 -5.57 -13.69
C ARG A 233 -12.72 -7.07 -13.86
N LEU A 234 -11.96 -7.49 -14.87
CA LEU A 234 -11.61 -8.90 -15.07
C LEU A 234 -10.78 -9.45 -13.93
N TYR A 235 -9.78 -8.69 -13.45
CA TYR A 235 -8.96 -9.11 -12.32
C TYR A 235 -9.75 -9.17 -11.01
N ARG A 236 -10.76 -8.31 -10.84
CA ARG A 236 -11.72 -8.41 -9.73
C ARG A 236 -12.54 -9.70 -9.81
N CYS A 237 -12.95 -10.10 -11.02
CA CYS A 237 -13.73 -11.31 -11.26
C CYS A 237 -12.92 -12.63 -11.29
N ARG A 238 -11.61 -12.58 -11.04
CA ARG A 238 -10.71 -13.73 -11.16
C ARG A 238 -11.09 -14.97 -10.34
N ASP A 239 -11.76 -14.75 -9.22
CA ASP A 239 -12.20 -15.80 -8.29
C ASP A 239 -13.69 -16.16 -8.50
N LEU A 240 -14.39 -15.40 -9.37
CA LEU A 240 -15.81 -15.58 -9.72
C LEU A 240 -16.02 -16.40 -10.99
N TYR A 241 -15.15 -16.22 -11.99
CA TYR A 241 -15.23 -16.93 -13.26
C TYR A 241 -13.90 -17.60 -13.57
N ASP A 242 -13.93 -18.89 -13.88
CA ASP A 242 -12.74 -19.66 -14.23
C ASP A 242 -11.98 -19.04 -15.41
N SER A 243 -12.69 -18.42 -16.35
CA SER A 243 -12.14 -17.76 -17.54
C SER A 243 -11.58 -16.36 -17.27
N ALA A 244 -11.95 -15.68 -16.18
CA ALA A 244 -11.65 -14.26 -15.98
C ALA A 244 -10.15 -13.95 -15.99
N LEU A 245 -9.33 -14.90 -15.52
CA LEU A 245 -7.88 -14.76 -15.51
C LEU A 245 -7.21 -14.97 -16.87
N ASP A 246 -7.80 -15.81 -17.71
CA ASP A 246 -7.33 -16.01 -19.10
C ASP A 246 -7.79 -14.85 -19.97
N GLU A 247 -9.04 -14.38 -19.79
CA GLU A 247 -9.57 -13.17 -20.40
C GLU A 247 -8.75 -11.93 -19.99
N PHE A 248 -8.39 -11.80 -18.72
CA PHE A 248 -7.47 -10.76 -18.24
C PHE A 248 -6.11 -10.83 -18.95
N ASP A 249 -5.51 -12.02 -19.03
CA ASP A 249 -4.23 -12.22 -19.71
C ASP A 249 -4.30 -11.82 -21.19
N ASP A 250 -5.42 -12.09 -21.86
CA ASP A 250 -5.63 -11.73 -23.26
C ASP A 250 -5.93 -10.24 -23.46
N VAL A 251 -6.68 -9.61 -22.54
CA VAL A 251 -6.89 -8.15 -22.53
C VAL A 251 -5.56 -7.42 -22.36
N CYS A 252 -4.72 -7.81 -21.39
CA CYS A 252 -3.42 -7.18 -21.19
C CYS A 252 -2.51 -7.28 -22.42
N LYS A 253 -2.57 -8.39 -23.17
CA LYS A 253 -1.81 -8.54 -24.43
C LYS A 253 -2.34 -7.62 -25.52
N ARG A 254 -3.67 -7.46 -25.63
CA ARG A 254 -4.28 -6.52 -26.59
C ARG A 254 -3.92 -5.07 -26.25
N HIS A 255 -3.99 -4.72 -24.97
CA HIS A 255 -3.56 -3.42 -24.49
C HIS A 255 -2.07 -3.16 -24.82
N ASP A 256 -1.17 -4.10 -24.50
CA ASP A 256 0.28 -3.99 -24.84
C ASP A 256 0.54 -3.82 -26.35
N ALA A 257 -0.29 -4.45 -27.20
CA ALA A 257 -0.19 -4.31 -28.65
C ALA A 257 -0.52 -2.90 -29.15
N GLU A 258 -1.29 -2.13 -28.40
CA GLU A 258 -1.68 -0.74 -28.72
C GLU A 258 -0.81 0.30 -28.00
N MET A 259 -0.03 -0.11 -27.00
CA MET A 259 0.66 0.81 -26.10
C MET A 259 1.68 1.74 -26.77
N ASP A 260 2.32 1.36 -27.90
CA ASP A 260 3.21 2.30 -28.59
C ASP A 260 2.44 3.50 -29.17
N THR A 261 1.25 3.27 -29.72
CA THR A 261 0.36 4.33 -30.24
C THR A 261 -0.20 5.17 -29.10
N ILE A 262 -0.65 4.51 -28.03
CA ILE A 262 -1.17 5.16 -26.82
C ILE A 262 -0.09 6.05 -26.18
N CYS A 263 1.14 5.56 -26.03
CA CYS A 263 2.25 6.34 -25.48
C CYS A 263 2.60 7.55 -26.36
N GLN A 264 2.50 7.44 -27.69
CA GLN A 264 2.66 8.60 -28.57
C GLN A 264 1.57 9.65 -28.32
N ALA A 265 0.32 9.22 -28.13
CA ALA A 265 -0.78 10.12 -27.80
C ALA A 265 -0.57 10.81 -26.43
N PHE A 266 -0.14 10.07 -25.40
CA PHE A 266 0.21 10.65 -24.10
C PHE A 266 1.34 11.67 -24.18
N MET A 267 2.40 11.37 -24.94
CA MET A 267 3.50 12.31 -25.13
C MET A 267 3.04 13.57 -25.88
N ALA A 268 2.16 13.42 -26.87
CA ALA A 268 1.60 14.56 -27.59
C ALA A 268 0.69 15.42 -26.69
N LYS A 269 -0.14 14.80 -25.85
CA LYS A 269 -1.12 15.47 -24.99
C LYS A 269 -0.49 16.06 -23.73
N TRP A 270 0.28 15.25 -23.00
CA TRP A 270 0.77 15.58 -21.66
C TRP A 270 2.29 15.66 -21.53
N SER A 271 3.03 15.32 -22.60
CA SER A 271 4.51 15.23 -22.57
C SER A 271 5.06 14.29 -21.51
N LYS A 272 4.22 13.38 -21.00
CA LYS A 272 4.52 12.39 -19.97
C LYS A 272 3.73 11.12 -20.21
N VAL A 273 4.25 9.99 -19.74
CA VAL A 273 3.57 8.70 -19.74
C VAL A 273 3.00 8.44 -18.34
N PRO A 274 1.67 8.28 -18.19
CA PRO A 274 1.03 7.95 -16.90
C PRO A 274 1.42 6.56 -16.37
N LEU A 275 0.98 6.23 -15.15
CA LEU A 275 1.17 4.91 -14.56
C LEU A 275 0.52 3.80 -15.43
N LEU A 276 1.37 2.97 -16.01
CA LEU A 276 0.99 1.79 -16.79
C LEU A 276 0.90 0.55 -15.88
N GLU A 277 -0.19 0.43 -15.12
CA GLU A 277 -0.39 -0.63 -14.11
C GLU A 277 -0.34 -2.06 -14.72
N THR A 278 -0.77 -2.22 -15.98
CA THR A 278 -0.73 -3.47 -16.75
C THR A 278 0.63 -4.18 -16.65
N TYR A 279 1.73 -3.45 -16.83
CA TYR A 279 3.08 -4.04 -16.84
C TYR A 279 3.50 -4.56 -15.47
N ARG A 280 3.14 -3.83 -14.40
CA ARG A 280 3.39 -4.26 -13.03
C ARG A 280 2.58 -5.52 -12.71
N GLN A 281 1.28 -5.52 -13.04
CA GLN A 281 0.39 -6.65 -12.76
C GLN A 281 0.81 -7.90 -13.52
N MET A 282 1.14 -7.78 -14.81
CA MET A 282 1.61 -8.90 -15.61
C MET A 282 2.95 -9.44 -15.10
N ALA A 283 3.90 -8.59 -14.73
CA ALA A 283 5.15 -9.04 -14.12
C ALA A 283 4.91 -9.81 -12.80
N ILE A 284 4.02 -9.34 -11.92
CA ILE A 284 3.62 -10.06 -10.70
C ILE A 284 3.03 -11.44 -11.05
N ARG A 285 2.14 -11.46 -12.03
CA ARG A 285 1.39 -12.65 -12.42
C ARG A 285 2.30 -13.74 -12.98
N GLN A 286 3.24 -13.37 -13.85
CA GLN A 286 4.21 -14.30 -14.42
C GLN A 286 5.23 -14.78 -13.37
N GLN A 287 5.62 -13.90 -12.46
CA GLN A 287 6.41 -14.29 -11.29
C GLN A 287 5.68 -15.36 -10.45
N LYS A 288 4.35 -15.24 -10.24
CA LYS A 288 3.56 -16.25 -9.50
C LYS A 288 3.51 -17.59 -10.25
N LYS A 289 3.41 -17.56 -11.59
CA LYS A 289 3.52 -18.75 -12.47
C LYS A 289 4.94 -19.32 -12.53
N LYS A 290 5.93 -18.61 -11.96
CA LYS A 290 7.39 -18.90 -12.09
C LYS A 290 7.88 -18.87 -13.53
N ASP A 291 7.15 -18.19 -14.40
CA ASP A 291 7.60 -17.88 -15.75
C ASP A 291 8.48 -16.62 -15.67
N TRP A 292 9.77 -16.85 -15.39
CA TRP A 292 10.72 -15.76 -15.23
C TRP A 292 11.06 -15.08 -16.55
N GLN A 293 10.92 -15.78 -17.68
CA GLN A 293 11.13 -15.21 -19.01
C GLN A 293 10.03 -14.21 -19.34
N GLU A 294 8.77 -14.58 -19.14
CA GLU A 294 7.65 -13.68 -19.41
C GLU A 294 7.58 -12.55 -18.37
N CYS A 295 7.91 -12.82 -17.10
CA CYS A 295 8.09 -11.77 -16.09
C CYS A 295 9.13 -10.73 -16.51
N LEU A 296 10.25 -11.18 -17.09
CA LEU A 296 11.29 -10.29 -17.59
C LEU A 296 10.78 -9.47 -18.77
N ARG A 297 10.12 -10.11 -19.74
CA ARG A 297 9.56 -9.44 -20.93
C ARG A 297 8.61 -8.31 -20.57
N TRP A 298 7.64 -8.56 -19.68
CA TRP A 298 6.69 -7.54 -19.24
C TRP A 298 7.38 -6.38 -18.50
N ALA A 299 8.35 -6.68 -17.63
CA ALA A 299 9.08 -5.63 -16.91
C ALA A 299 9.92 -4.76 -17.86
N GLU A 300 10.64 -5.37 -18.81
CA GLU A 300 11.45 -4.64 -19.80
C GLU A 300 10.57 -3.83 -20.77
N ARG A 301 9.43 -4.39 -21.19
CA ARG A 301 8.47 -3.70 -22.06
C ARG A 301 7.90 -2.44 -21.39
N GLY A 302 7.47 -2.54 -20.13
CA GLY A 302 6.97 -1.38 -19.39
C GLY A 302 8.04 -0.30 -19.20
N ILE A 303 9.28 -0.68 -18.85
CA ILE A 303 10.41 0.26 -18.74
C ILE A 303 10.65 0.98 -20.08
N ALA A 304 10.61 0.25 -21.19
CA ALA A 304 10.82 0.82 -22.52
C ALA A 304 9.75 1.85 -22.88
N LEU A 305 8.48 1.60 -22.54
CA LEU A 305 7.36 2.50 -22.83
C LEU A 305 7.39 3.79 -22.01
N TYR A 306 7.79 3.73 -20.74
CA TYR A 306 8.01 4.95 -19.95
C TYR A 306 9.10 5.86 -20.52
N GLY A 307 10.12 5.26 -21.14
CA GLY A 307 11.22 5.99 -21.78
C GLY A 307 11.86 7.01 -20.83
N ALA A 308 11.97 8.25 -21.28
CA ALA A 308 12.59 9.35 -20.54
C ALA A 308 11.58 10.25 -19.80
N ALA A 309 10.27 9.99 -19.92
CA ALA A 309 9.24 10.89 -19.41
C ALA A 309 8.15 10.16 -18.57
N PRO A 310 8.52 9.33 -17.57
CA PRO A 310 7.53 8.76 -16.67
C PRO A 310 6.88 9.87 -15.83
N ALA A 311 5.56 9.81 -15.67
CA ALA A 311 4.86 10.63 -14.68
C ALA A 311 5.24 10.21 -13.24
N ARG A 312 5.64 8.95 -13.06
CA ARG A 312 5.99 8.31 -11.79
C ARG A 312 7.30 7.54 -11.91
N GLU A 313 8.39 8.11 -11.40
CA GLU A 313 9.72 7.46 -11.41
C GLU A 313 9.74 6.16 -10.60
N ASP A 314 9.00 6.12 -9.49
CA ASP A 314 8.88 4.94 -8.62
C ASP A 314 8.22 3.73 -9.31
N ALA A 315 7.33 3.98 -10.28
CA ALA A 315 6.76 2.92 -11.12
C ALA A 315 7.84 2.25 -11.99
N VAL A 316 8.77 3.05 -12.54
CA VAL A 316 9.91 2.54 -13.30
C VAL A 316 10.86 1.77 -12.38
N GLU A 317 11.13 2.28 -11.18
CA GLU A 317 11.96 1.57 -10.19
C GLU A 317 11.38 0.21 -9.79
N ASP A 318 10.06 0.10 -9.61
CA ASP A 318 9.40 -1.18 -9.29
C ASP A 318 9.62 -2.19 -10.42
N LEU A 319 9.44 -1.77 -11.69
CA LEU A 319 9.72 -2.63 -12.84
C LEU A 319 11.19 -3.01 -12.94
N GLN A 320 12.12 -2.09 -12.65
CA GLN A 320 13.56 -2.39 -12.61
C GLN A 320 13.90 -3.44 -11.54
N LYS A 321 13.31 -3.34 -10.34
CA LYS A 321 13.48 -4.33 -9.26
C LYS A 321 12.97 -5.71 -9.70
N ARG A 322 11.83 -5.77 -10.40
CA ARG A 322 11.26 -7.01 -10.95
C ARG A 322 12.12 -7.61 -12.04
N ARG A 323 12.59 -6.78 -12.98
CA ARG A 323 13.54 -7.15 -14.04
C ARG A 323 14.79 -7.80 -13.44
N ALA A 324 15.42 -7.13 -12.46
CA ALA A 324 16.61 -7.64 -11.79
C ALA A 324 16.37 -9.00 -11.11
N ARG A 325 15.23 -9.15 -10.43
CA ARG A 325 14.83 -10.42 -9.80
C ARG A 325 14.60 -11.53 -10.83
N ALA A 326 13.94 -11.23 -11.94
CA ALA A 326 13.69 -12.20 -13.01
C ALA A 326 15.00 -12.68 -13.64
N LEU A 327 15.92 -11.76 -13.96
CA LEU A 327 17.27 -12.07 -14.45
C LEU A 327 18.03 -12.98 -13.48
N GLN A 328 18.00 -12.67 -12.17
CA GLN A 328 18.64 -13.51 -11.15
C GLN A 328 18.09 -14.94 -11.17
N LYS A 329 16.77 -15.11 -11.38
CA LYS A 329 16.12 -16.44 -11.41
C LYS A 329 16.37 -17.21 -12.69
N ILE A 330 16.59 -16.52 -13.81
CA ILE A 330 16.99 -17.13 -15.09
C ILE A 330 18.44 -17.61 -15.02
N VAL A 331 19.36 -16.78 -14.50
CA VAL A 331 20.80 -17.08 -14.43
C VAL A 331 21.14 -18.11 -13.35
N ALA A 332 20.41 -18.11 -12.23
CA ALA A 332 20.51 -19.13 -11.20
C ALA A 332 19.27 -20.05 -11.25
N PRO A 333 19.14 -20.94 -12.25
CA PRO A 333 18.09 -21.94 -12.23
C PRO A 333 18.31 -22.77 -10.97
N VAL A 334 17.35 -22.72 -10.05
CA VAL A 334 17.41 -23.51 -8.81
C VAL A 334 17.56 -24.97 -9.23
N PRO A 335 18.64 -25.68 -8.85
CA PRO A 335 18.68 -27.12 -9.07
C PRO A 335 17.48 -27.70 -8.31
N ALA A 336 16.64 -28.47 -9.03
CA ALA A 336 15.60 -29.26 -8.40
C ALA A 336 16.25 -29.98 -7.21
N LYS A 337 15.66 -29.86 -6.00
CA LYS A 337 16.13 -30.61 -4.84
C LYS A 337 16.06 -32.09 -5.17
N VAL A 338 17.16 -32.65 -5.66
CA VAL A 338 17.38 -34.09 -5.75
C VAL A 338 17.33 -34.56 -4.31
N LYS A 339 16.32 -35.36 -3.99
CA LYS A 339 16.32 -36.16 -2.76
C LYS A 339 17.53 -37.07 -2.90
N SER A 340 18.64 -36.71 -2.25
CA SER A 340 19.80 -37.58 -2.16
C SER A 340 19.34 -38.86 -1.47
N ALA A 341 19.28 -39.94 -2.24
CA ALA A 341 19.11 -41.29 -1.73
C ALA A 341 20.27 -41.55 -0.75
N GLY A 342 19.94 -41.56 0.54
CA GLY A 342 20.85 -42.01 1.58
C GLY A 342 21.03 -43.51 1.42
N ALA A 343 22.29 -43.92 1.28
CA ALA A 343 22.74 -45.28 1.10
C ALA A 343 22.13 -46.24 2.14
N VAL A 344 21.71 -47.41 1.64
CA VAL A 344 21.20 -48.54 2.39
C VAL A 344 22.36 -49.27 3.08
N PRO A 345 22.31 -49.54 4.40
CA PRO A 345 22.92 -50.74 4.94
C PRO A 345 21.88 -51.86 4.96
N VAL A 346 22.27 -52.95 4.31
CA VAL A 346 21.65 -54.28 4.35
C VAL A 346 21.64 -54.80 5.78
N TYR A 347 20.49 -55.29 6.29
CA TYR A 347 20.32 -56.53 7.06
C TYR A 347 18.81 -56.89 7.19
N THR A 348 18.43 -57.96 6.46
CA THR A 348 17.53 -59.09 6.79
C THR A 348 16.17 -58.89 7.49
N GLU A 349 15.11 -59.27 6.74
CA GLU A 349 13.91 -60.06 7.09
C GLU A 349 13.20 -59.83 8.44
N GLN A 350 11.96 -59.29 8.43
CA GLN A 350 10.68 -60.03 8.31
C GLN A 350 9.48 -59.17 8.79
N THR A 351 8.50 -59.04 7.89
CA THR A 351 7.04 -58.97 8.10
C THR A 351 6.38 -58.04 9.14
N VAL A 352 5.41 -57.28 8.60
CA VAL A 352 4.11 -56.79 9.13
C VAL A 352 4.03 -55.27 9.38
N ALA A 353 3.36 -54.58 8.45
CA ALA A 353 2.66 -53.31 8.70
C ALA A 353 1.28 -53.63 9.35
N PRO A 354 0.58 -52.73 10.07
CA PRO A 354 0.67 -51.25 9.99
C PRO A 354 0.51 -50.49 11.34
N ALA A 355 0.85 -49.19 11.37
CA ALA A 355 0.08 -48.14 12.09
C ALA A 355 0.76 -46.75 11.99
N VAL A 356 -0.08 -45.76 11.67
CA VAL A 356 0.08 -44.29 11.76
C VAL A 356 1.35 -43.81 12.50
N GLY A 357 2.36 -43.40 11.72
CA GLY A 357 3.60 -42.85 12.26
C GLY A 357 3.41 -41.46 12.87
N ILE A 358 3.37 -41.39 14.20
CA ILE A 358 3.59 -40.14 14.93
C ILE A 358 5.05 -39.76 14.68
N ALA A 359 5.28 -38.74 13.85
CA ALA A 359 6.64 -38.28 13.55
C ALA A 359 7.25 -37.62 14.79
N LEU A 360 8.23 -38.28 15.42
CA LEU A 360 9.11 -37.70 16.42
C LEU A 360 10.13 -36.77 15.73
N GLU A 361 10.38 -35.59 16.30
CA GLU A 361 11.50 -34.72 15.92
C GLU A 361 12.50 -34.63 17.08
N ILE A 362 13.80 -34.71 16.76
CA ILE A 362 14.90 -34.53 17.70
C ILE A 362 15.31 -33.06 17.67
N LEU A 363 15.32 -32.41 18.84
CA LEU A 363 15.75 -31.03 19.02
C LEU A 363 16.96 -30.97 19.95
N VAL A 364 17.74 -29.88 19.85
CA VAL A 364 18.91 -29.63 20.70
C VAL A 364 18.56 -28.51 21.68
N CYS A 365 18.82 -28.74 22.97
CA CYS A 365 18.62 -27.75 24.02
C CYS A 365 19.64 -26.61 23.88
N GLY A 366 19.20 -25.35 23.86
CA GLY A 366 20.08 -24.18 23.82
C GLY A 366 20.83 -23.89 25.12
N GLN A 367 20.55 -24.62 26.22
CA GLN A 367 21.18 -24.40 27.53
C GLN A 367 22.14 -25.52 27.94
N CYS A 368 21.78 -26.79 27.72
CA CYS A 368 22.62 -27.92 28.09
C CYS A 368 23.12 -28.74 26.90
N GLU A 369 22.79 -28.33 25.67
CA GLU A 369 23.15 -29.00 24.40
C GLU A 369 22.65 -30.45 24.25
N ALA A 370 21.93 -30.97 25.24
CA ALA A 370 21.34 -32.29 25.18
C ALA A 370 20.28 -32.39 24.08
N ARG A 371 20.24 -33.55 23.42
CA ARG A 371 19.22 -33.89 22.43
C ARG A 371 17.98 -34.42 23.15
N PHE A 372 16.80 -33.96 22.74
CA PHE A 372 15.53 -34.46 23.27
C PHE A 372 14.50 -34.63 22.15
N GLU A 373 13.64 -35.63 22.32
CA GLU A 373 12.64 -35.99 21.33
C GLU A 373 11.28 -35.39 21.70
N ARG A 374 10.52 -34.98 20.70
CA ARG A 374 9.11 -34.62 20.89
C ARG A 374 8.27 -34.98 19.67
N LEU A 375 6.96 -35.09 19.87
CA LEU A 375 6.02 -35.21 18.76
C LEU A 375 6.04 -33.94 17.90
N ARG A 376 6.08 -34.11 16.59
CA ARG A 376 6.09 -33.01 15.63
C ARG A 376 4.73 -32.31 15.61
N VAL A 377 4.63 -31.17 16.28
CA VAL A 377 3.44 -30.31 16.32
C VAL A 377 3.69 -29.01 15.55
N ARG A 378 2.64 -28.42 14.94
CA ARG A 378 2.71 -27.09 14.31
C ARG A 378 2.84 -26.03 15.41
N GLY A 379 3.85 -25.15 15.33
CA GLY A 379 4.08 -24.07 16.29
C GLY A 379 5.56 -23.76 16.51
N ARG A 380 5.86 -22.80 17.41
CA ARG A 380 7.24 -22.39 17.75
C ARG A 380 7.99 -23.56 18.40
N LYS A 381 9.18 -23.88 17.90
CA LYS A 381 10.01 -24.96 18.45
C LYS A 381 10.55 -24.57 19.84
N PRO A 382 10.43 -25.43 20.86
CA PRO A 382 10.99 -25.17 22.18
C PRO A 382 12.51 -25.10 22.07
N LYS A 383 13.11 -24.08 22.71
CA LYS A 383 14.56 -23.88 22.73
C LYS A 383 15.25 -24.66 23.86
N LEU A 384 14.50 -25.15 24.84
CA LEU A 384 15.01 -25.84 26.03
C LEU A 384 14.43 -27.25 26.13
N CYS A 385 15.21 -28.19 26.66
CA CYS A 385 14.73 -29.54 26.97
C CYS A 385 13.78 -29.51 28.19
N PRO A 386 12.98 -30.57 28.42
CA PRO A 386 12.04 -30.63 29.54
C PRO A 386 12.69 -30.38 30.91
N THR A 387 13.92 -30.88 31.12
CA THR A 387 14.67 -30.70 32.37
C THR A 387 15.10 -29.25 32.58
N CYS A 388 15.63 -28.58 31.55
CA CYS A 388 16.03 -27.17 31.65
C CYS A 388 14.80 -26.25 31.80
N ARG A 389 13.71 -26.56 31.10
CA ARG A 389 12.44 -25.81 31.22
C ARG A 389 11.82 -25.93 32.61
N ALA A 390 11.94 -27.10 33.26
CA ALA A 390 11.42 -27.31 34.62
C ALA A 390 12.24 -26.58 35.70
N ASN A 391 13.49 -26.20 35.40
CA ASN A 391 14.36 -25.43 36.31
C ASN A 391 14.24 -23.89 36.11
N GLU A 392 13.47 -23.42 35.13
CA GLU A 392 13.18 -21.99 34.91
C GLU A 392 11.88 -21.52 35.61
N VAL A 393 11.12 -22.45 36.20
CA VAL A 393 9.89 -22.21 36.98
C VAL A 393 10.21 -22.44 38.45
#